data_AF-R9KL60-F1
#
_entry.id   AF-R9KL60-F1
#
_cell.length_a   1.000
_cell.length_b   1.000
_cell.length_c   1.000
_cell.angle_alpha   90.00
_cell.angle_beta   90.00
_cell.angle_gamma   90.00
#
_symmetry.space_group_name_H-M   'P 1'
#
loop_
_entity.id
_entity.type
_entity.pdbx_description
1 polymer ?
#
loop_
_entity_poly.entity_id
_entity_poly.type
_entity_poly.pdbx_seq_one_letter_code
_entity_poly.pdbx_strand_id
1 'polypeptide(L)'
;MDIKEFAKSISGKEYGYPQFTKEEIETAKGNGFVIVYGYSDDLMEFEGAIQDEGGCFDSGKVYFNKAEVCQDETDRSAFDNYSNCITALWCENVENGKPICWSYETEIPHETFMIYEGGEPYCRGIVFSIDDVK
;
A
#
# COMPACT_ATOMS: atom_id res chain seq x y z
N MET A 1 9.35 16.79 -2.85
CA MET A 1 8.53 16.84 -1.62
C MET A 1 9.10 15.79 -0.68
N ASP A 2 9.07 16.01 0.64
CA ASP A 2 9.43 14.94 1.57
C ASP A 2 8.30 13.88 1.65
N ILE A 3 8.65 12.61 1.88
CA ILE A 3 7.67 11.51 1.93
C ILE A 3 6.64 11.69 3.05
N LYS A 4 7.03 12.29 4.17
CA LYS A 4 6.14 12.59 5.30
C LYS A 4 5.16 13.71 4.97
N GLU A 5 5.62 14.77 4.30
CA GLU A 5 4.75 15.79 3.73
C GLU A 5 3.74 15.19 2.74
N PHE A 6 4.18 14.27 1.88
CA PHE A 6 3.33 13.60 0.90
C PHE A 6 2.27 12.72 1.57
N ALA A 7 2.65 11.82 2.49
CA ALA A 7 1.74 10.95 3.22
C ALA A 7 0.67 11.76 3.97
N LYS A 8 1.06 12.89 4.59
CA LYS A 8 0.11 13.80 5.23
C LYS A 8 -0.87 14.43 4.24
N SER A 9 -0.42 14.75 3.03
CA SER A 9 -1.25 15.40 2.01
C SER A 9 -2.38 14.51 1.47
N ILE A 10 -2.16 13.19 1.45
CA ILE A 10 -3.12 12.20 0.94
C ILE A 10 -3.95 11.53 2.05
N SER A 11 -3.66 11.82 3.32
CA SER A 11 -4.35 11.25 4.48
C SER A 11 -5.71 11.90 4.74
N GLY A 12 -6.65 11.11 5.27
CA GLY A 12 -7.99 11.58 5.64
C GLY A 12 -9.03 11.48 4.52
N LYS A 13 -8.74 10.73 3.45
CA LYS A 13 -9.67 10.53 2.34
C LYS A 13 -10.77 9.56 2.71
N GLU A 14 -11.95 9.75 2.12
CA GLU A 14 -12.99 8.73 2.11
C GLU A 14 -12.67 7.67 1.04
N TYR A 15 -13.08 6.45 1.31
CA TYR A 15 -12.95 5.30 0.44
C TYR A 15 -13.76 5.55 -0.83
N GLY A 16 -13.15 5.26 -1.97
CA GLY A 16 -13.80 5.49 -3.26
C GLY A 16 -12.95 5.01 -4.42
N TYR A 17 -13.55 5.01 -5.61
CA TYR A 17 -12.86 4.67 -6.85
C TYR A 17 -12.99 5.79 -7.88
N PRO A 18 -11.87 6.31 -8.42
CA PRO A 18 -10.49 6.02 -8.01
C PRO A 18 -10.19 6.54 -6.59
N GLN A 19 -9.28 5.87 -5.86
CA GLN A 19 -8.96 6.26 -4.48
C GLN A 19 -8.14 7.54 -4.42
N PHE A 20 -7.19 7.71 -5.35
CA PHE A 20 -6.36 8.90 -5.50
C PHE A 20 -6.62 9.58 -6.84
N THR A 21 -6.37 10.89 -6.87
CA THR A 21 -6.44 11.65 -8.12
C THR A 21 -5.23 11.36 -8.99
N LYS A 22 -5.36 11.58 -10.30
CA LYS A 22 -4.23 11.45 -11.23
C LYS A 22 -3.04 12.33 -10.85
N GLU A 23 -3.29 13.54 -10.33
CA GLU A 23 -2.24 14.46 -9.90
C GLU A 23 -1.48 13.93 -8.67
N GLU A 24 -2.17 13.29 -7.72
CA GLU A 24 -1.53 12.66 -6.56
C GLU A 24 -0.67 11.46 -6.97
N ILE A 25 -1.15 10.63 -7.88
CA ILE A 25 -0.41 9.47 -8.42
C ILE A 25 0.82 9.94 -9.20
N GLU A 26 0.68 10.93 -10.08
CA GLU A 26 1.82 11.49 -10.83
C GLU A 26 2.81 12.21 -9.90
N THR A 27 2.33 12.83 -8.82
CA THR A 27 3.19 13.42 -7.78
C THR A 27 3.99 12.33 -7.07
N ALA A 28 3.35 11.22 -6.66
CA ALA A 28 4.04 10.08 -6.06
C ALA A 28 5.11 9.54 -7.01
N LYS A 29 4.73 9.23 -8.26
CA LYS A 29 5.62 8.74 -9.30
C LYS A 29 6.81 9.66 -9.56
N GLY A 30 6.58 10.97 -9.68
CA GLY A 30 7.62 11.96 -9.93
C GLY A 30 8.62 12.13 -8.77
N ASN A 31 8.23 11.77 -7.54
CA ASN A 31 9.12 11.76 -6.38
C ASN A 31 9.69 10.36 -6.08
N GLY A 32 9.36 9.34 -6.89
CA GLY A 32 9.78 7.96 -6.64
C GLY A 32 9.04 7.28 -5.48
N PHE A 33 7.86 7.78 -5.11
CA PHE A 33 7.05 7.21 -4.04
C PHE A 33 6.10 6.15 -4.57
N VAL A 34 5.90 5.11 -3.77
CA VAL A 34 4.92 4.06 -3.98
C VAL A 34 3.89 4.15 -2.86
N ILE A 35 2.62 4.29 -3.23
CA ILE A 35 1.46 4.29 -2.34
C ILE A 35 0.93 2.87 -2.29
N VAL A 36 0.74 2.33 -1.09
CA VAL A 36 0.09 1.03 -0.87
C VAL A 36 -1.13 1.19 0.01
N TYR A 37 -2.26 0.66 -0.45
CA TYR A 37 -3.53 0.69 0.25
C TYR A 37 -4.41 -0.50 -0.13
N GLY A 38 -5.47 -0.70 0.66
CA GLY A 38 -6.40 -1.80 0.47
C GLY A 38 -7.57 -1.36 -0.38
N TYR A 39 -8.00 -2.22 -1.29
CA TYR A 39 -9.21 -2.03 -2.08
C TYR A 39 -10.08 -3.28 -1.99
N SER A 40 -11.39 -3.08 -1.82
CA SER A 40 -12.32 -4.17 -1.49
C SER A 40 -11.87 -4.96 -0.25
N ASP A 41 -12.07 -6.27 -0.26
CA ASP A 41 -11.74 -7.27 0.75
C ASP A 41 -10.59 -8.20 0.33
N ASP A 42 -10.02 -8.00 -0.86
CA ASP A 42 -9.06 -8.92 -1.45
C ASP A 42 -7.87 -8.28 -2.18
N LEU A 43 -7.82 -6.95 -2.37
CA LEU A 43 -6.77 -6.31 -3.16
C LEU A 43 -5.87 -5.38 -2.34
N MET A 44 -4.56 -5.53 -2.54
CA MET A 44 -3.52 -4.60 -2.14
C MET A 44 -3.03 -3.83 -3.38
N GLU A 45 -3.38 -2.55 -3.47
CA GLU A 45 -3.07 -1.68 -4.60
C GLU A 45 -1.68 -1.06 -4.44
N PHE A 46 -0.97 -0.91 -5.55
CA PHE A 46 0.29 -0.17 -5.66
C PHE A 46 0.10 0.95 -6.68
N GLU A 47 0.30 2.21 -6.26
CA GLU A 47 0.23 3.37 -7.16
C GLU A 47 1.46 4.28 -7.03
N GLY A 48 1.82 4.96 -8.12
CA GLY A 48 2.94 5.90 -8.17
C GLY A 48 4.13 5.35 -8.96
N ALA A 49 5.27 5.17 -8.30
CA ALA A 49 6.48 4.66 -8.95
C ALA A 49 6.38 3.18 -9.36
N ILE A 50 5.56 2.41 -8.65
CA ILE A 50 5.06 1.08 -9.06
C ILE A 50 3.55 1.25 -9.29
N GLN A 51 3.04 0.62 -10.35
CA GLN A 51 1.61 0.59 -10.65
C GLN A 51 1.19 -0.84 -10.95
N ASP A 52 0.60 -1.51 -9.97
CA ASP A 52 0.22 -2.92 -10.01
C ASP A 52 -0.71 -3.24 -8.82
N GLU A 53 -1.17 -4.48 -8.69
CA GLU A 53 -1.98 -4.92 -7.55
C GLU A 53 -1.58 -6.34 -7.11
N GLY A 54 -1.75 -6.65 -5.82
CA GLY A 54 -1.54 -7.99 -5.28
C GLY A 54 -2.80 -8.51 -4.60
N GLY A 55 -3.22 -9.73 -4.94
CA GLY A 55 -4.30 -10.41 -4.25
C GLY A 55 -3.89 -10.82 -2.83
N CYS A 56 -4.74 -10.53 -1.85
CA CYS A 56 -4.45 -10.77 -0.44
C CYS A 56 -5.74 -10.93 0.41
N PHE A 57 -6.64 -11.83 0.00
CA PHE A 57 -7.89 -12.11 0.71
C PHE A 57 -7.64 -12.63 2.13
N ASP A 58 -8.27 -11.99 3.12
CA ASP A 58 -8.23 -12.37 4.55
C ASP A 58 -6.80 -12.42 5.15
N SER A 59 -5.93 -11.47 4.76
CA SER A 59 -4.48 -11.36 5.07
C SER A 59 -3.55 -12.16 4.16
N GLY A 60 -2.24 -11.94 4.29
CA GLY A 60 -1.22 -12.60 3.47
C GLY A 60 0.00 -11.74 3.19
N LYS A 61 0.89 -12.23 2.34
CA LYS A 61 2.10 -11.52 1.93
C LYS A 61 2.07 -11.28 0.44
N VAL A 62 2.27 -10.03 0.04
CA VAL A 62 2.48 -9.65 -1.35
C VAL A 62 3.97 -9.44 -1.57
N TYR A 63 4.54 -10.17 -2.53
CA TYR A 63 5.94 -10.08 -2.92
C TYR A 63 6.07 -9.19 -4.16
N PHE A 64 7.13 -8.38 -4.22
CA PHE A 64 7.32 -7.44 -5.33
C PHE A 64 8.80 -7.04 -5.49
N ASN A 65 9.09 -6.42 -6.62
CA ASN A 65 10.39 -5.81 -6.94
C ASN A 65 10.16 -4.39 -7.46
N LYS A 66 11.20 -3.72 -7.95
CA LYS A 66 11.07 -2.32 -8.42
C LYS A 66 10.19 -2.15 -9.67
N ALA A 67 9.88 -3.23 -10.38
CA ALA A 67 9.15 -3.20 -11.64
C ALA A 67 7.69 -3.64 -11.49
N GLU A 68 7.43 -4.70 -10.72
CA GLU A 68 6.13 -5.36 -10.68
C GLU A 68 5.85 -6.08 -9.36
N VAL A 69 4.57 -6.40 -9.14
CA VAL A 69 4.08 -7.27 -8.08
C VAL A 69 4.04 -8.72 -8.59
N CYS A 70 4.45 -9.66 -7.74
CA CYS A 70 4.41 -11.07 -8.07
C CYS A 70 2.96 -11.59 -8.07
N GLN A 71 2.48 -12.03 -9.24
CA GLN A 71 1.12 -12.55 -9.43
C GLN A 71 1.00 -14.08 -9.19
N ASP A 72 2.12 -14.80 -9.09
CA ASP A 72 2.14 -16.24 -8.85
C ASP A 72 3.12 -16.59 -7.73
N GLU A 73 2.59 -16.65 -6.52
CA GLU A 73 3.32 -17.03 -5.31
C GLU A 73 3.71 -18.53 -5.27
N THR A 74 3.20 -19.35 -6.20
CA THR A 74 3.59 -20.77 -6.31
C THR A 74 4.85 -20.98 -7.12
N ASP A 75 5.27 -19.97 -7.89
CA ASP A 75 6.53 -20.00 -8.62
C ASP A 75 7.71 -19.80 -7.65
N ARG A 76 8.47 -20.86 -7.40
CA ARG A 76 9.66 -20.76 -6.53
C ARG A 76 10.74 -19.83 -7.07
N SER A 77 10.75 -19.53 -8.37
CA SER A 77 11.65 -18.52 -8.94
C SER A 77 11.27 -17.11 -8.49
N ALA A 78 10.05 -16.90 -7.98
CA ALA A 78 9.64 -15.65 -7.38
C ALA A 78 10.51 -15.27 -6.17
N PHE A 79 11.00 -16.24 -5.39
CA PHE A 79 11.86 -15.94 -4.23
C PHE A 79 13.24 -15.37 -4.63
N ASP A 80 13.73 -15.68 -5.82
CA ASP A 80 14.98 -15.11 -6.35
C ASP A 80 14.75 -13.75 -7.03
N ASN A 81 13.55 -13.51 -7.58
CA ASN A 81 13.22 -12.32 -8.37
C ASN A 81 12.46 -11.22 -7.59
N TYR A 82 11.87 -11.55 -6.43
CA TYR A 82 11.08 -10.66 -5.60
C TYR A 82 11.60 -10.68 -4.15
N SER A 83 12.53 -9.78 -3.87
CA SER A 83 13.26 -9.67 -2.61
C SER A 83 12.54 -8.85 -1.53
N ASN A 84 11.40 -8.24 -1.88
CA ASN A 84 10.62 -7.37 -0.99
C ASN A 84 9.23 -7.96 -0.76
N CYS A 85 8.70 -7.77 0.45
CA CYS A 85 7.34 -8.17 0.77
C CYS A 85 6.65 -7.18 1.70
N ILE A 86 5.33 -7.11 1.57
CA ILE A 86 4.44 -6.42 2.50
C ILE A 86 3.42 -7.43 2.99
N THR A 87 3.27 -7.54 4.31
CA THR A 87 2.23 -8.36 4.94
C THR A 87 0.98 -7.51 5.11
N ALA A 88 -0.16 -7.97 4.59
CA ALA A 88 -1.45 -7.39 4.90
C ALA A 88 -1.96 -7.93 6.24
N LEU A 89 -2.47 -7.03 7.07
CA LEU A 89 -3.05 -7.33 8.37
C LEU A 89 -4.53 -6.94 8.34
N TRP A 90 -5.40 -7.95 8.25
CA TRP A 90 -6.85 -7.75 8.14
C TRP A 90 -7.51 -7.65 9.51
N CYS A 91 -8.10 -6.49 9.84
CA CYS A 91 -8.75 -6.24 11.14
C CYS A 91 -7.86 -6.44 12.39
N GLU A 92 -6.53 -6.51 12.26
CA GLU A 92 -5.64 -6.75 13.39
C GLU A 92 -5.23 -5.47 14.14
N ASN A 93 -5.32 -4.33 13.48
CA ASN A 93 -4.97 -3.02 14.05
C ASN A 93 -6.22 -2.19 14.36
N VAL A 94 -6.05 -1.23 15.26
CA VAL A 94 -7.12 -0.32 15.70
C VAL A 94 -6.74 1.14 15.50
N GLU A 95 -7.76 1.95 15.19
CA GLU A 95 -7.71 3.42 15.13
C GLU A 95 -8.92 3.95 15.89
N ASN A 96 -8.69 4.82 16.88
CA ASN A 96 -9.74 5.39 17.74
C ASN A 96 -10.70 4.34 18.35
N GLY A 97 -10.17 3.17 18.69
CA GLY A 97 -10.93 2.07 19.31
C GLY A 97 -11.76 1.24 18.33
N LYS A 98 -11.62 1.45 17.02
CA LYS A 98 -12.28 0.67 15.97
C LYS A 98 -11.26 -0.11 15.15
N PRO A 99 -11.60 -1.34 14.70
CA PRO A 99 -10.71 -2.11 13.84
C PRO A 99 -10.53 -1.40 12.50
N ILE A 100 -9.34 -1.53 11.92
CA ILE A 100 -9.02 -1.06 10.57
C ILE A 100 -9.03 -2.29 9.67
N CYS A 101 -9.82 -2.28 8.60
CA CYS A 101 -9.90 -3.42 7.69
C CYS A 101 -8.52 -3.76 7.10
N TRP A 102 -7.81 -2.74 6.61
CA TRP A 102 -6.48 -2.90 6.02
C TRP A 102 -5.39 -2.18 6.81
N SER A 103 -4.31 -2.88 7.10
CA SER A 103 -3.05 -2.30 7.55
C SER A 103 -1.89 -3.18 7.11
N TYR A 104 -0.65 -2.67 7.23
CA TYR A 104 0.51 -3.32 6.62
C TYR A 104 1.69 -3.42 7.57
N GLU A 105 2.46 -4.49 7.42
CA GLU A 105 3.76 -4.68 8.06
C GLU A 105 4.82 -4.99 7.01
N THR A 106 5.95 -4.27 7.08
CA THR A 106 7.11 -4.46 6.20
C THR A 106 8.37 -3.89 6.84
N GLU A 107 9.53 -4.36 6.40
CA GLU A 107 10.84 -3.82 6.80
C GLU A 107 11.22 -2.53 6.06
N ILE A 108 10.50 -2.19 4.99
CA ILE A 108 10.78 -1.00 4.17
C ILE A 108 10.45 0.25 5.00
N PRO A 109 11.36 1.22 5.13
CA PRO A 109 11.05 2.52 5.74
C PRO A 109 9.88 3.19 5.01
N HIS A 110 8.87 3.60 5.77
CA HIS A 110 7.64 4.18 5.21
C HIS A 110 6.99 5.17 6.17
N GLU A 111 6.10 5.98 5.60
CA GLU A 111 5.16 6.81 6.34
C GLU A 111 3.74 6.25 6.14
N THR A 112 2.82 6.57 7.04
CA THR A 112 1.44 6.05 6.99
C THR A 112 0.43 7.16 6.70
N PHE A 113 -0.69 6.80 6.08
CA PHE A 113 -1.85 7.67 5.90
C PHE A 113 -3.15 6.90 6.18
N MET A 114 -4.25 7.63 6.38
CA MET A 114 -5.56 7.03 6.68
C MET A 114 -6.55 7.22 5.53
N ILE A 115 -7.28 6.15 5.21
CA ILE A 115 -8.52 6.15 4.42
C ILE A 115 -9.67 5.74 5.35
N TYR A 116 -10.81 6.41 5.20
CA TYR A 116 -12.02 6.19 5.99
C TYR A 116 -13.17 5.72 5.09
N GLU A 117 -14.11 4.94 5.60
CA GLU A 117 -15.34 4.59 4.89
C GLU A 117 -16.54 5.00 5.76
N GLY A 118 -17.31 5.99 5.29
CA GLY A 118 -18.41 6.54 6.08
C GLY A 118 -17.94 7.18 7.38
N GLY A 119 -16.73 7.75 7.39
CA GLY A 119 -16.06 8.30 8.57
C GLY A 119 -15.45 7.26 9.52
N GLU A 120 -15.50 5.97 9.19
CA GLU A 120 -14.89 4.89 9.98
C GLU A 120 -13.51 4.50 9.44
N PRO A 121 -12.52 4.15 10.28
CA PRO A 121 -11.21 3.73 9.79
C PRO A 121 -11.32 2.51 8.87
N TYR A 122 -10.90 2.66 7.62
CA TYR A 122 -10.96 1.58 6.62
C TYR A 122 -9.58 1.00 6.32
N CYS A 123 -8.62 1.87 5.95
CA CYS A 123 -7.27 1.45 5.62
C CYS A 123 -6.25 2.40 6.25
N ARG A 124 -5.24 1.84 6.91
CA ARG A 124 -3.99 2.53 7.23
C ARG A 124 -2.96 2.14 6.16
N GLY A 125 -2.94 2.92 5.09
CA GLY A 125 -2.00 2.73 3.98
C GLY A 125 -0.60 3.18 4.32
N ILE A 126 0.36 2.80 3.48
CA ILE A 126 1.77 3.16 3.62
C ILE A 126 2.27 3.85 2.35
N VAL A 127 3.24 4.75 2.50
CA VAL A 127 4.02 5.30 1.39
C VAL A 127 5.48 5.07 1.68
N PHE A 128 6.20 4.50 0.72
CA PHE A 128 7.66 4.29 0.78
C PHE A 128 8.36 4.80 -0.48
N SER A 129 9.68 4.95 -0.40
CA SER A 129 10.52 5.30 -1.55
C SER A 129 10.92 4.06 -2.34
N ILE A 130 10.87 4.14 -3.68
CA ILE A 130 11.37 3.09 -4.58
C ILE A 130 12.88 2.82 -4.41
N ASP A 131 13.60 3.79 -3.87
CA ASP A 131 15.03 3.65 -3.58
C ASP A 131 15.30 2.70 -2.41
N ASP A 132 14.33 2.51 -1.51
CA ASP A 132 14.41 1.61 -0.35
C ASP A 132 14.02 0.16 -0.69
N VAL A 133 13.53 -0.08 -1.90
CA VAL A 133 13.20 -1.42 -2.43
C VAL A 133 14.50 -2.13 -2.85
N LYS A 134 14.66 -3.38 -2.44
CA LYS A 134 15.83 -4.23 -2.76
C LYS A 134 15.84 -4.70 -4.21
#